data_AF-A0A6P0M3R6-F1
#
_entry.id   AF-A0A6P0M3R6-F1
#
_cell.length_a   1.000
_cell.length_b   1.000
_cell.length_c   1.000
_cell.angle_alpha   90.00
_cell.angle_beta   90.00
_cell.angle_gamma   90.00
#
_symmetry.space_group_name_H-M   'P 1'
#
loop_
_entity.id
_entity.type
_entity.pdbx_description
1 polymer ?
#
loop_
_entity_poly.entity_id
_entity_poly.type
_entity_poly.pdbx_seq_one_letter_code
_entity_poly.pdbx_strand_id
1 'polypeptide(L)'
;MSTIKVSDARLDSFYNQNPDFDLLQFNFHNNQADNLNWDNLDRETILELLKKYQRLLRINPNPDIAKKLLNALTPSESSTMSLFLAAPQTQPTPNPSQS
;
A
#
# COMPACT_ATOMS: atom_id res chain seq x y z
N MET A 1 -29.06 0.10 4.03
CA MET A 1 -27.75 -0.49 4.37
C MET A 1 -26.72 0.62 4.29
N SER A 2 -25.87 0.78 5.30
CA SER A 2 -24.85 1.83 5.31
C SER A 2 -23.66 1.39 4.46
N THR A 3 -23.30 2.18 3.44
CA THR A 3 -22.09 1.95 2.64
C THR A 3 -20.86 2.18 3.51
N ILE A 4 -19.99 1.18 3.64
CA ILE A 4 -18.73 1.34 4.38
C ILE A 4 -17.67 1.93 3.45
N LYS A 5 -17.23 3.14 3.80
CA LYS A 5 -16.13 3.87 3.14
C LYS A 5 -14.97 4.01 4.11
N VAL A 6 -13.75 4.03 3.58
CA VAL A 6 -12.55 4.30 4.38
C VAL A 6 -12.13 5.74 4.15
N SER A 7 -11.82 6.46 5.22
CA SER A 7 -11.31 7.84 5.13
C SER A 7 -9.81 7.84 4.79
N ASP A 8 -9.49 7.72 3.51
CA ASP A 8 -8.13 7.86 2.95
C ASP A 8 -8.15 8.87 1.79
N ALA A 9 -7.32 9.91 1.90
CA ALA A 9 -7.23 10.98 0.92
C ALA A 9 -6.91 10.47 -0.51
N ARG A 10 -6.22 9.33 -0.61
CA ARG A 10 -5.90 8.70 -1.90
C ARG A 10 -7.14 8.15 -2.62
N LEU A 11 -8.25 7.96 -1.90
CA LEU A 11 -9.50 7.42 -2.42
C LEU A 11 -10.61 8.48 -2.54
N ASP A 12 -10.38 9.72 -2.11
CA ASP A 12 -11.42 10.77 -2.10
C ASP A 12 -11.98 11.02 -3.50
N SER A 13 -11.12 11.22 -4.50
CA SER A 13 -11.55 11.40 -5.90
C SER A 13 -12.34 10.21 -6.41
N PHE A 14 -11.94 8.99 -6.06
CA PHE A 14 -12.66 7.77 -6.44
C PHE A 14 -14.06 7.71 -5.81
N TYR A 15 -14.18 8.00 -4.51
CA TYR A 15 -15.47 7.97 -3.81
C TYR A 15 -16.41 9.11 -4.24
N ASN A 16 -15.85 10.25 -4.68
CA ASN A 16 -16.64 11.33 -5.25
C ASN A 16 -17.24 10.94 -6.61
N GLN A 17 -16.49 10.20 -7.42
CA GLN A 17 -16.98 9.69 -8.72
C GLN A 17 -17.91 8.47 -8.59
N ASN A 18 -17.78 7.69 -7.52
CA ASN A 18 -18.53 6.47 -7.27
C ASN A 18 -19.21 6.50 -5.88
N PRO A 19 -20.22 7.38 -5.66
CA PRO A 19 -20.79 7.63 -4.34
C PRO A 19 -21.48 6.41 -3.72
N ASP A 20 -22.02 5.51 -4.55
CA ASP A 20 -22.72 4.29 -4.13
C ASP A 20 -21.80 3.09 -3.92
N PHE A 21 -20.49 3.27 -4.09
CA PHE A 21 -19.53 2.18 -3.93
C PHE A 21 -19.45 1.71 -2.46
N ASP A 22 -19.74 0.43 -2.24
CA ASP A 22 -19.58 -0.25 -0.95
C ASP A 22 -18.39 -1.20 -0.98
N LEU A 23 -17.32 -0.84 -0.26
CA LEU A 23 -16.07 -1.58 -0.29
C LEU A 23 -16.20 -3.03 0.24
N LEU A 24 -17.07 -3.28 1.21
CA LEU A 24 -17.18 -4.62 1.80
C LEU A 24 -18.00 -5.57 0.93
N GLN A 25 -19.01 -5.05 0.25
CA GLN A 25 -19.89 -5.83 -0.62
C GLN A 25 -19.34 -5.97 -2.05
N PHE A 26 -18.42 -5.11 -2.46
CA PHE A 26 -17.87 -5.13 -3.82
C PHE A 26 -17.05 -6.40 -4.10
N ASN A 27 -17.32 -7.07 -5.23
CA ASN A 27 -16.55 -8.22 -5.66
C ASN A 27 -15.45 -7.79 -6.64
N PHE A 28 -14.18 -7.90 -6.23
CA PHE A 28 -13.04 -7.57 -7.09
C PHE A 28 -12.60 -8.69 -8.05
N HIS A 29 -13.26 -9.84 -8.03
CA HIS A 29 -12.90 -11.02 -8.84
C HIS A 29 -13.73 -11.17 -10.11
N ASN A 30 -14.73 -10.31 -10.32
CA ASN A 30 -15.53 -10.26 -11.53
C ASN A 30 -15.28 -8.93 -12.27
N ASN A 31 -15.98 -8.75 -13.38
CA ASN A 31 -15.87 -7.56 -14.21
C ASN A 31 -16.65 -6.35 -13.65
N GLN A 32 -17.11 -6.36 -12.39
CA GLN A 32 -17.84 -5.22 -11.82
C GLN A 32 -16.99 -3.95 -11.75
N ALA A 33 -15.67 -4.10 -11.64
CA ALA A 33 -14.74 -2.97 -11.64
C ALA A 33 -14.71 -2.22 -12.98
N ASP A 34 -15.11 -2.85 -14.09
CA ASP A 34 -15.18 -2.21 -15.40
C ASP A 34 -16.36 -1.22 -15.49
N ASN A 35 -17.36 -1.35 -14.62
CA ASN A 35 -18.54 -0.47 -14.59
C ASN A 35 -18.36 0.77 -13.70
N LEU A 36 -17.21 0.90 -13.02
CA LEU A 36 -16.91 2.05 -12.16
C LEU A 36 -16.36 3.21 -12.98
N ASN A 37 -16.52 4.42 -12.45
CA ASN A 37 -15.90 5.59 -13.04
C ASN A 37 -14.43 5.68 -12.62
N TRP A 38 -13.56 5.84 -13.61
CA TRP A 38 -12.10 5.89 -13.48
C TRP A 38 -11.52 7.17 -14.11
N ASP A 39 -12.35 8.19 -14.36
CA ASP A 39 -11.92 9.41 -15.05
C ASP A 39 -10.78 10.11 -14.30
N ASN A 40 -9.65 10.28 -14.99
CA ASN A 40 -8.41 10.85 -14.42
C ASN A 40 -7.90 10.12 -13.16
N LEU A 41 -8.19 8.83 -13.02
CA LEU A 41 -7.74 8.00 -11.90
C LEU A 41 -6.78 6.90 -12.38
N ASP A 42 -5.75 6.61 -11.58
CA ASP A 42 -4.94 5.41 -11.76
C ASP A 42 -5.71 4.19 -11.24
N ARG A 43 -6.36 3.51 -12.18
CA ARG A 43 -7.20 2.35 -11.92
C ARG A 43 -6.47 1.25 -11.16
N GLU A 44 -5.24 0.92 -11.55
CA GLU A 44 -4.52 -0.22 -10.99
C GLU A 44 -4.13 0.06 -9.52
N THR A 45 -3.54 1.22 -9.27
CA THR A 45 -3.14 1.67 -7.94
C THR A 45 -4.34 1.75 -6.99
N ILE A 46 -5.47 2.31 -7.44
CA ILE A 46 -6.67 2.42 -6.61
C ILE A 46 -7.29 1.05 -6.36
N LEU A 47 -7.36 0.15 -7.35
CA LEU A 47 -7.88 -1.20 -7.16
C LEU A 47 -7.06 -2.00 -6.15
N GLU A 48 -5.73 -1.92 -6.22
CA GLU A 48 -4.88 -2.55 -5.21
C GLU A 48 -5.16 -2.01 -3.81
N LEU A 49 -5.28 -0.69 -3.68
CA LEU A 49 -5.54 -0.03 -2.40
C LEU A 49 -6.89 -0.46 -1.82
N LEU A 50 -7.95 -0.46 -2.63
CA LEU A 50 -9.27 -0.92 -2.24
C LEU A 50 -9.25 -2.40 -1.80
N LYS A 51 -8.59 -3.30 -2.56
CA LYS A 51 -8.44 -4.71 -2.18
C LYS A 51 -7.74 -4.88 -0.82
N LYS A 52 -6.67 -4.12 -0.56
CA LYS A 52 -5.97 -4.12 0.73
C LYS A 52 -6.91 -3.69 1.86
N TYR A 53 -7.65 -2.60 1.67
CA TYR A 53 -8.63 -2.16 2.66
C TYR A 53 -9.77 -3.17 2.88
N GLN A 54 -10.31 -3.78 1.82
CA GLN A 54 -11.34 -4.80 1.94
C GLN A 54 -10.84 -5.99 2.79
N ARG A 55 -9.61 -6.45 2.55
CA ARG A 55 -9.01 -7.54 3.34
C ARG A 55 -8.89 -7.17 4.83
N LEU A 56 -8.45 -5.95 5.13
CA LEU A 56 -8.30 -5.48 6.51
C LEU A 56 -9.66 -5.33 7.20
N LEU A 57 -10.66 -4.79 6.51
CA LEU A 57 -12.02 -4.64 7.04
C LEU A 57 -12.71 -5.99 7.30
N ARG A 58 -12.36 -7.04 6.55
CA ARG A 58 -12.84 -8.41 6.82
C ARG A 58 -12.25 -9.02 8.10
N ILE A 59 -11.07 -8.59 8.50
CA ILE A 59 -10.44 -9.03 9.77
C ILE A 59 -10.98 -8.21 10.94
N ASN A 60 -11.10 -6.90 10.75
CA ASN A 60 -11.66 -5.98 11.74
C ASN A 60 -12.49 -4.89 11.03
N PRO A 61 -13.82 -4.84 11.23
CA PRO A 61 -14.72 -3.94 10.49
C PRO A 61 -14.58 -2.46 10.85
N ASN A 62 -13.58 -2.09 11.66
CA ASN A 62 -13.30 -0.70 12.01
C ASN A 62 -12.35 -0.04 10.96
N PRO A 63 -12.82 0.99 10.22
CA PRO A 63 -12.03 1.64 9.16
C PRO A 63 -10.80 2.40 9.68
N ASP A 64 -10.85 2.97 10.89
CA ASP A 64 -9.70 3.62 11.51
C ASP A 64 -8.58 2.62 11.81
N ILE A 65 -8.95 1.43 12.27
CA ILE A 65 -7.99 0.34 12.51
C ILE A 65 -7.42 -0.15 11.19
N ALA A 66 -8.24 -0.33 10.15
CA ALA A 66 -7.77 -0.73 8.83
C ALA A 66 -6.76 0.29 8.25
N LYS A 67 -7.00 1.59 8.40
CA LYS A 67 -6.05 2.63 7.98
C LYS A 67 -4.73 2.56 8.74
N LYS A 68 -4.78 2.40 10.07
CA LYS A 68 -3.57 2.25 10.90
C LYS A 68 -2.76 1.01 10.51
N LEU A 69 -3.43 -0.13 10.29
CA LEU A 69 -2.78 -1.38 9.88
C LEU A 69 -2.14 -1.26 8.50
N LEU A 70 -2.83 -0.64 7.54
CA LEU A 70 -2.28 -0.46 6.20
C LEU A 70 -1.00 0.40 6.22
N ASN A 71 -1.04 1.52 6.95
CA ASN A 71 0.11 2.41 7.08
C ASN A 71 1.29 1.78 7.82
N ALA A 72 1.03 0.86 8.76
CA ALA A 72 2.07 0.09 9.43
C ALA A 72 2.75 -0.95 8.51
N LEU A 73 2.00 -1.48 7.52
CA LEU A 73 2.49 -2.49 6.57
C LEU A 73 3.30 -1.90 5.41
N THR A 74 3.17 -0.60 5.16
CA THR A 74 4.00 0.15 4.22
C THR A 74 4.91 1.08 5.03
N PRO A 75 6.09 0.62 5.48
CA PRO A 75 7.10 1.56 5.97
C PRO A 75 7.31 2.58 4.86
N SER A 76 7.17 3.88 5.18
CA SER A 76 7.60 4.94 4.28
C SER A 76 9.00 4.59 3.76
N GLU A 77 9.20 4.62 2.45
CA GLU A 77 10.48 4.39 1.78
C GLU A 77 11.48 5.53 2.08
N SER A 78 11.72 5.81 3.36
CA SER A 78 12.69 6.79 3.82
C SER A 78 13.61 6.26 4.92
N SER A 79 13.48 4.99 5.35
CA SER A 79 14.31 4.46 6.45
C SER A 79 15.07 3.16 6.16
N THR A 80 15.08 2.61 4.94
CA THR A 80 15.81 1.35 4.64
C THR A 80 17.08 1.51 3.80
N MET A 81 17.38 2.68 3.24
CA MET A 81 18.66 2.96 2.58
C MET A 81 19.76 3.38 3.58
N SER A 82 19.95 2.62 4.66
CA SER A 82 21.12 2.83 5.55
C SER A 82 21.71 1.55 6.16
N LEU A 83 21.23 0.36 5.80
CA LEU A 83 21.75 -0.89 6.41
C LEU A 83 22.66 -1.73 5.50
N PHE A 84 22.92 -1.31 4.27
CA PHE A 84 23.84 -2.03 3.38
C PHE A 84 24.89 -1.07 2.86
N LEU A 85 26.03 -0.95 3.57
CA LEU A 85 27.38 -0.70 3.04
C LEU A 85 28.36 -0.46 4.20
N ALA A 86 28.68 -1.51 4.92
CA ALA A 86 29.95 -1.58 5.65
C ALA A 86 30.55 -2.96 5.38
N ALA A 87 31.05 -3.17 4.17
CA ALA A 87 31.97 -4.26 3.91
C ALA A 87 33.25 -3.99 4.70
N PRO A 88 33.81 -4.96 5.44
CA PRO A 88 35.12 -4.80 6.05
C PRO A 88 36.16 -4.71 4.91
N GLN A 89 36.82 -3.56 4.77
CA GLN A 89 37.98 -3.45 3.89
C GLN A 89 39.11 -4.30 4.51
N THR A 90 39.45 -5.39 3.84
CA THR A 90 40.66 -6.16 4.15
C THR A 90 41.88 -5.34 3.73
N GLN A 91 42.63 -4.84 4.71
CA GLN A 91 43.96 -4.26 4.50
C GLN A 91 44.90 -5.32 3.89
N PRO A 92 45.63 -5.02 2.80
CA PRO A 92 46.74 -5.87 2.37
C PRO A 92 47.91 -5.72 3.34
N THR A 93 48.46 -6.85 3.79
CA THR A 93 49.67 -6.92 4.61
C THR A 93 50.89 -6.40 3.83
N PRO A 94 51.82 -5.65 4.46
CA PRO A 94 53.07 -5.28 3.81
C PRO A 94 54.01 -6.50 3.75
N ASN A 95 54.54 -6.73 2.55
CA ASN A 95 55.53 -7.75 2.23
C ASN A 95 56.88 -7.39 2.89
N PRO A 96 57.54 -8.28 3.66
CA PRO A 96 58.88 -8.01 4.16
C PRO A 96 59.90 -8.19 3.02
N SER A 97 60.52 -7.08 2.61
CA SER A 97 61.73 -7.06 1.78
C SER A 97 62.81 -7.93 2.41
N GLN A 98 63.24 -8.97 1.69
CA GLN A 98 64.48 -9.67 1.98
C GLN A 98 65.63 -8.87 1.35
N SER A 99 66.62 -8.54 2.18
CA SER A 99 67.97 -8.10 1.79
C SER A 99 68.94 -9.26 1.86
#